data_AF-A0A8B6CVT9-F1
#
_entry.id   AF-A0A8B6CVT9-F1
#
_cell.length_a   1.000
_cell.length_b   1.000
_cell.length_c   1.000
_cell.angle_alpha   90.00
_cell.angle_beta   90.00
_cell.angle_gamma   90.00
#
_symmetry.space_group_name_H-M   'P 1'
#
loop_
_entity.id
_entity.type
_entity.pdbx_description
1 polymer ?
#
loop_
_entity_poly.entity_id
_entity_poly.type
_entity_poly.pdbx_seq_one_letter_code
_entity_poly.pdbx_strand_id
1 'polypeptide(L)'
;MAQAASKTCEICVSGPGHNYCEQCDQLFCDGCKISHLRTKMTKNHTFRSGPNINPEVKQYCKEHDENFIYYCKECDAPICKICVIKKHKSHNFAEIKESTDGIKAEVKMVIDTEMRNLQSKIADIDQGSNQYKIDINGVIIAIRKEGRHLKDLIDKKVESLVKSVKEKEAKNLQSLQSIDKEIKTALDKAKEQQKIYKDTQGIKDTTKLFQKLKQLKSHIDQIEEILVPIMPSVKYAEQKVGESEIKKLFGELFLGNTSTPAALSNTTCSMCLDRQVDVWLMPCGHTACEQDAQGLQMRDNRCHVCRVKITGINKLCF
;
A
#
# COMPACT_ATOMS: atom_id res chain seq x y z
N MET A 1 25.41 17.15 -51.27
CA MET A 1 24.55 16.19 -51.97
C MET A 1 23.58 15.62 -50.95
N ALA A 2 22.33 16.05 -50.93
CA ALA A 2 21.33 15.54 -49.98
C ALA A 2 20.95 14.09 -50.38
N GLN A 3 21.14 13.15 -49.47
CA GLN A 3 20.81 11.74 -49.68
C GLN A 3 19.28 11.62 -49.61
N ALA A 4 18.63 11.33 -50.75
CA ALA A 4 17.20 11.09 -50.80
C ALA A 4 16.86 9.87 -49.92
N ALA A 5 15.93 10.04 -48.98
CA ALA A 5 15.48 8.95 -48.11
C ALA A 5 14.97 7.78 -48.96
N SER A 6 15.51 6.58 -48.71
CA SER A 6 15.11 5.34 -49.38
C SER A 6 13.66 5.01 -49.02
N LYS A 7 12.75 5.04 -50.00
CA LYS A 7 11.34 4.70 -49.82
C LYS A 7 11.18 3.17 -49.73
N THR A 8 10.33 2.70 -48.82
CA THR A 8 10.04 1.26 -48.63
C THR A 8 8.80 0.82 -49.39
N CYS A 9 8.68 -0.47 -49.68
CA CYS A 9 7.48 -1.04 -50.28
C CYS A 9 6.31 -1.01 -49.29
N GLU A 10 5.16 -0.46 -49.68
CA GLU A 10 3.98 -0.30 -48.82
C GLU A 10 3.17 -1.60 -48.63
N ILE A 11 3.46 -2.63 -49.44
CA ILE A 11 2.75 -3.91 -49.37
C ILE A 11 3.40 -4.88 -48.38
N CYS A 12 4.73 -5.02 -48.44
CA CYS A 12 5.47 -5.92 -47.57
C CYS A 12 6.24 -5.19 -46.46
N VAL A 13 6.29 -3.86 -46.48
CA VAL A 13 6.93 -2.97 -45.49
C VAL A 13 8.43 -3.26 -45.28
N SER A 14 9.05 -4.03 -46.18
CA SER A 14 10.39 -4.61 -45.99
C SER A 14 11.31 -4.45 -47.21
N GLY A 15 10.78 -4.53 -48.43
CA GLY A 15 11.55 -4.37 -49.66
C GLY A 15 11.74 -2.91 -50.09
N PRO A 16 12.68 -2.61 -51.01
CA PRO A 16 12.83 -1.27 -51.57
C PRO A 16 11.58 -0.90 -52.39
N GLY A 17 11.02 0.30 -52.17
CA GLY A 17 9.84 0.81 -52.86
C GLY A 17 10.21 1.64 -54.09
N HIS A 18 10.67 0.97 -55.16
CA HIS A 18 11.18 1.62 -56.39
C HIS A 18 10.28 1.38 -57.62
N ASN A 19 9.07 0.85 -57.41
CA ASN A 19 8.06 0.70 -58.45
C ASN A 19 6.75 1.33 -57.98
N TYR A 20 6.30 2.40 -58.61
CA TYR A 20 5.05 3.08 -58.25
C TYR A 20 3.92 2.64 -59.19
N CYS A 21 2.82 2.16 -58.63
CA CYS A 21 1.61 1.82 -59.39
C CYS A 21 0.71 3.06 -59.53
N GLU A 22 0.44 3.50 -60.76
CA GLU A 22 -0.32 4.75 -61.00
C GLU A 22 -1.80 4.65 -60.58
N GLN A 23 -2.38 3.45 -60.65
CA GLN A 23 -3.78 3.20 -60.34
C GLN A 23 -4.02 2.92 -58.85
N CYS A 24 -3.01 2.40 -58.14
CA CYS A 24 -3.10 2.07 -56.72
C CYS A 24 -2.49 3.13 -55.81
N ASP A 25 -1.73 4.07 -56.38
CA ASP A 25 -1.04 5.12 -55.63
C ASP A 25 -0.17 4.58 -54.50
N GLN A 26 0.62 3.55 -54.83
CA GLN A 26 1.38 2.76 -53.86
C GLN A 26 2.75 2.40 -54.42
N LEU A 27 3.76 2.32 -53.53
CA LEU A 27 5.10 1.84 -53.85
C LEU A 27 5.28 0.34 -53.60
N PHE A 28 5.84 -0.33 -54.59
CA PHE A 28 6.08 -1.77 -54.63
C PHE A 28 7.57 -2.06 -54.79
N CYS A 29 8.04 -3.12 -54.13
CA CYS A 29 9.26 -3.81 -54.55
C CYS A 29 8.98 -4.67 -55.78
N ASP A 30 10.02 -5.16 -56.46
CA ASP A 30 9.85 -5.99 -57.66
C ASP A 30 8.95 -7.21 -57.44
N GLY A 31 9.11 -7.91 -56.30
CA GLY A 31 8.29 -9.08 -55.97
C GLY A 31 6.80 -8.74 -55.79
N CYS A 32 6.52 -7.64 -55.10
CA CYS A 32 5.15 -7.16 -54.91
C CYS A 32 4.54 -6.65 -56.23
N LYS A 33 5.31 -5.98 -57.10
CA LYS A 33 4.86 -5.57 -58.45
C LYS A 33 4.45 -6.76 -59.30
N ILE A 34 5.27 -7.81 -59.34
CA ILE A 34 4.98 -9.03 -60.13
C ILE A 34 3.69 -9.69 -59.63
N SER A 35 3.54 -9.80 -58.31
CA SER A 35 2.34 -10.38 -57.68
C SER A 35 1.10 -9.53 -57.97
N HIS A 36 1.26 -8.21 -57.93
CA HIS A 36 0.21 -7.24 -58.26
C HIS A 36 -0.26 -7.39 -59.70
N LEU A 37 0.65 -7.44 -60.68
CA LEU A 37 0.29 -7.59 -62.09
C LEU A 37 -0.23 -8.98 -62.46
N ARG A 38 -0.01 -10.01 -61.63
CA ARG A 38 -0.55 -11.35 -61.85
C ARG A 38 -2.03 -11.47 -61.48
N THR A 39 -2.52 -10.59 -60.60
CA THR A 39 -3.91 -10.59 -60.13
C THR A 39 -4.85 -10.06 -61.21
N LYS A 40 -5.98 -10.75 -61.44
CA LYS A 40 -6.94 -10.42 -62.54
C LYS A 40 -7.37 -8.96 -62.56
N MET A 41 -7.57 -8.35 -61.40
CA MET A 41 -8.07 -6.97 -61.25
C MET A 41 -7.02 -5.90 -61.59
N THR A 42 -5.74 -6.21 -61.36
CA THR A 42 -4.63 -5.25 -61.39
C THR A 42 -3.65 -5.54 -62.52
N LYS A 43 -3.95 -6.51 -63.39
CA LYS A 43 -3.10 -6.98 -64.49
C LYS A 43 -2.76 -5.88 -65.51
N ASN A 44 -3.63 -4.90 -65.67
CA ASN A 44 -3.46 -3.77 -66.60
C ASN A 44 -2.99 -2.50 -65.89
N HIS A 45 -2.55 -2.58 -64.63
CA HIS A 45 -2.03 -1.42 -63.92
C HIS A 45 -0.65 -1.02 -64.46
N THR A 46 -0.40 0.27 -64.52
CA THR A 46 0.82 0.87 -65.06
C THR A 46 1.78 1.13 -63.91
N PHE A 47 3.06 0.81 -64.14
CA PHE A 47 4.12 1.07 -63.17
C PHE A 47 5.16 2.04 -63.72
N ARG A 48 5.56 3.01 -62.89
CA ARG A 48 6.80 3.79 -63.10
C ARG A 48 7.92 3.18 -62.24
N SER A 49 9.09 2.97 -62.82
CA SER A 49 10.26 2.35 -62.18
C SER A 49 11.47 3.29 -62.25
N GLY A 50 12.18 3.51 -61.13
CA GLY A 50 13.36 4.38 -61.10
C GLY A 50 13.89 4.69 -59.69
N PRO A 51 15.19 5.03 -59.54
CA PRO A 51 15.84 5.27 -58.25
C PRO A 51 15.36 6.56 -57.55
N ASN A 52 14.71 7.46 -58.28
CA ASN A 52 14.12 8.72 -57.78
C ASN A 52 12.66 8.85 -58.22
N ILE A 53 11.85 7.79 -58.06
CA ILE A 53 10.40 7.98 -58.23
C ILE A 53 9.92 8.91 -57.13
N ASN A 54 9.54 10.13 -57.54
CA ASN A 54 8.63 10.92 -56.77
C ASN A 54 7.21 10.46 -57.15
N PRO A 55 6.46 9.78 -56.26
CA PRO A 55 5.03 9.65 -56.41
C PRO A 55 4.44 11.03 -56.13
N GLU A 56 4.70 11.99 -57.01
CA GLU A 56 3.76 13.08 -57.18
C GLU A 56 2.55 12.44 -57.84
N VAL A 57 1.69 11.89 -56.99
CA VAL A 57 0.34 11.50 -57.32
C VAL A 57 -0.24 12.71 -58.05
N LYS A 58 -0.43 12.61 -59.36
CA LYS A 58 -1.19 13.65 -60.05
C LYS A 58 -2.60 13.54 -59.50
N GLN A 59 -2.94 14.39 -58.54
CA GLN A 59 -4.28 14.47 -57.96
C GLN A 59 -5.12 15.35 -58.90
N TYR A 60 -5.67 14.74 -59.94
CA TYR A 60 -6.56 15.38 -60.90
C TYR A 60 -7.96 14.77 -60.85
N CYS A 61 -8.94 15.59 -61.16
CA CYS A 61 -10.32 15.21 -61.35
C CYS A 61 -10.43 14.31 -62.58
N LYS A 62 -10.79 13.03 -62.38
CA LYS A 62 -10.93 12.05 -63.47
C LYS A 62 -12.02 12.39 -64.49
N GLU A 63 -13.06 13.13 -64.09
CA GLU A 63 -14.13 13.56 -65.00
C GLU A 63 -13.71 14.67 -65.97
N HIS A 64 -12.68 15.44 -65.60
CA HIS A 64 -12.34 16.68 -66.27
C HIS A 64 -10.86 16.79 -66.66
N ASP A 65 -10.04 15.80 -66.29
CA ASP A 65 -8.59 15.76 -66.51
C ASP A 65 -7.86 17.02 -66.01
N GLU A 66 -8.29 17.56 -64.86
CA GLU A 66 -7.84 18.84 -64.31
C GLU A 66 -7.43 18.70 -62.85
N ASN A 67 -6.39 19.40 -62.41
CA ASN A 67 -5.92 19.34 -61.02
C ASN A 67 -7.02 19.71 -60.02
N PHE A 68 -7.03 19.05 -58.86
CA PHE A 68 -7.82 19.51 -57.73
C PHE A 68 -7.21 20.79 -57.17
N ILE A 69 -8.02 21.85 -57.09
CA ILE A 69 -7.57 23.19 -56.65
C ILE A 69 -8.39 23.64 -55.43
N TYR A 70 -9.62 23.15 -55.29
CA TYR A 70 -10.51 23.53 -54.20
C TYR A 70 -10.96 22.30 -53.40
N TYR A 71 -11.41 22.53 -52.18
CA TYR A 71 -12.09 21.56 -51.33
C TYR A 71 -13.54 22.03 -51.10
N CYS A 72 -14.51 21.21 -51.47
CA CYS A 72 -15.92 21.48 -51.21
C CYS A 72 -16.31 20.96 -49.83
N LYS A 73 -16.78 21.86 -48.95
CA LYS A 73 -17.07 21.53 -47.55
C LYS A 73 -18.33 20.68 -47.41
N GLU A 74 -19.35 20.93 -48.23
CA GLU A 74 -20.61 20.18 -48.20
C GLU A 74 -20.48 18.78 -48.79
N CYS A 75 -19.55 18.58 -49.73
CA CYS A 75 -19.32 17.28 -50.36
C CYS A 75 -18.14 16.51 -49.76
N ASP A 76 -17.43 17.12 -48.82
CA ASP A 76 -16.24 16.56 -48.16
C ASP A 76 -15.22 15.99 -49.17
N ALA A 77 -14.97 16.75 -50.25
CA ALA A 77 -14.21 16.24 -51.39
C ALA A 77 -13.38 17.32 -52.11
N PRO A 78 -12.19 16.97 -52.64
CA PRO A 78 -11.42 17.84 -53.52
C PRO A 78 -12.10 17.97 -54.88
N ILE A 79 -12.13 19.18 -55.44
CA ILE A 79 -12.78 19.50 -56.71
C ILE A 79 -11.89 20.37 -57.62
N CYS A 80 -12.00 20.19 -58.94
CA CYS A 80 -11.31 21.03 -59.92
C CYS A 80 -12.17 22.25 -60.31
N LYS A 81 -11.58 23.20 -61.05
CA LYS A 81 -12.26 24.41 -61.53
C LYS A 81 -13.55 24.13 -62.34
N ILE A 82 -13.60 23.01 -63.07
CA ILE A 82 -14.77 22.64 -63.87
C ILE A 82 -15.90 22.07 -62.98
N CYS A 83 -15.55 21.30 -61.95
CA CYS A 83 -16.52 20.80 -60.96
C CYS A 83 -17.25 21.95 -60.25
N VAL A 84 -16.53 23.01 -59.88
CA VAL A 84 -17.11 24.23 -59.27
C VAL A 84 -18.24 24.78 -60.15
N ILE A 85 -18.00 24.96 -61.45
CA ILE A 85 -18.96 25.58 -62.37
C ILE A 85 -20.15 24.65 -62.63
N LYS A 86 -19.91 23.35 -62.80
CA LYS A 86 -20.94 22.39 -63.26
C LYS A 86 -21.79 21.79 -62.14
N LYS A 87 -21.18 21.48 -61.00
CA LYS A 87 -21.81 20.65 -59.94
C LYS A 87 -21.84 21.32 -58.57
N HIS A 88 -20.88 22.19 -58.25
CA HIS A 88 -20.71 22.75 -56.90
C HIS A 88 -20.94 24.28 -56.84
N LYS A 89 -21.68 24.84 -57.80
CA LYS A 89 -21.84 26.30 -57.96
C LYS A 89 -22.47 26.99 -56.74
N SER A 90 -23.32 26.26 -56.01
CA SER A 90 -24.01 26.72 -54.81
C SER A 90 -23.40 26.21 -53.51
N HIS A 91 -22.27 25.50 -53.57
CA HIS A 91 -21.58 24.96 -52.40
C HIS A 91 -20.46 25.90 -51.96
N ASN A 92 -20.11 25.82 -50.68
CA ASN A 92 -18.98 26.49 -50.09
C ASN A 92 -17.70 25.67 -50.33
N PHE A 93 -16.75 26.28 -51.02
CA PHE A 93 -15.44 25.68 -51.26
C PHE A 93 -14.34 26.70 -50.98
N ALA A 94 -13.20 26.19 -50.53
CA ALA A 94 -11.99 26.98 -50.30
C ALA A 94 -10.82 26.36 -51.05
N GLU A 95 -9.70 27.08 -51.16
CA GLU A 95 -8.50 26.49 -51.76
C GLU A 95 -8.09 25.24 -51.01
N ILE A 96 -7.68 24.21 -51.75
CA ILE A 96 -7.36 22.91 -51.17
C ILE A 96 -6.22 23.02 -50.17
N LYS A 97 -5.22 23.86 -50.46
CA LYS A 97 -4.07 24.09 -49.57
C LYS A 97 -4.51 24.72 -48.25
N GLU A 98 -5.28 25.82 -48.31
CA GLU A 98 -5.82 26.49 -47.12
C GLU A 98 -6.68 25.54 -46.28
N SER A 99 -7.55 24.75 -46.93
CA SER A 99 -8.39 23.76 -46.25
C SER A 99 -7.56 22.68 -45.56
N THR A 100 -6.54 22.15 -46.24
CA THR A 100 -5.65 21.14 -45.64
C THR A 100 -4.81 21.70 -44.50
N ASP A 101 -4.31 22.93 -44.61
CA ASP A 101 -3.51 23.56 -43.56
C ASP A 101 -4.36 23.89 -42.33
N GLY A 102 -5.63 24.29 -42.54
CA GLY A 102 -6.62 24.48 -41.47
C GLY A 102 -6.92 23.18 -40.71
N ILE A 103 -7.26 22.10 -41.43
CA ILE A 103 -7.52 20.78 -40.82
C ILE A 103 -6.27 20.26 -40.08
N LYS A 104 -5.07 20.41 -40.66
CA LYS A 104 -3.81 20.02 -39.99
C LYS A 104 -3.62 20.78 -38.68
N ALA A 105 -3.88 22.09 -38.67
CA ALA A 105 -3.75 22.91 -37.47
C ALA A 105 -4.76 22.49 -36.40
N GLU A 106 -6.02 22.23 -36.78
CA GLU A 106 -7.07 21.73 -35.88
C GLU A 106 -6.71 20.37 -35.28
N VAL A 107 -6.34 19.40 -36.12
CA VAL A 107 -5.92 18.06 -35.68
C VAL A 107 -4.72 18.15 -34.74
N LYS A 108 -3.72 18.98 -35.09
CA LYS A 108 -2.56 19.20 -34.22
C LYS A 108 -2.97 19.76 -32.86
N MET A 109 -3.85 20.77 -32.83
CA MET A 109 -4.32 21.37 -31.59
C MET A 109 -5.08 20.37 -30.71
N VAL A 110 -5.94 19.53 -31.30
CA VAL A 110 -6.64 18.46 -30.58
C VAL A 110 -5.66 17.45 -30.01
N ILE A 111 -4.70 16.96 -30.82
CA ILE A 111 -3.66 16.04 -30.36
C ILE A 111 -2.84 16.64 -29.21
N ASP A 112 -2.35 17.87 -29.37
CA ASP A 112 -1.53 18.55 -28.36
C ASP A 112 -2.32 18.77 -27.05
N THR A 113 -3.63 18.96 -27.14
CA THR A 113 -4.51 19.11 -25.96
C THR A 113 -4.74 17.77 -25.27
N GLU A 114 -5.08 16.72 -26.01
CA GLU A 114 -5.27 15.39 -25.44
C GLU A 114 -3.97 14.82 -24.85
N MET A 115 -2.82 15.06 -25.50
CA MET A 115 -1.52 14.70 -24.95
C MET A 115 -1.25 15.36 -23.60
N ARG A 116 -1.52 16.67 -23.48
CA ARG A 116 -1.37 17.39 -22.20
C ARG A 116 -2.32 16.86 -21.12
N ASN A 117 -3.57 16.58 -21.48
CA ASN A 117 -4.55 16.00 -20.56
C ASN A 117 -4.11 14.63 -20.04
N LEU A 118 -3.60 13.76 -20.94
CA LEU A 118 -3.10 12.44 -20.56
C LEU A 118 -1.83 12.54 -19.71
N GLN A 119 -0.91 13.45 -20.03
CA GLN A 119 0.28 13.71 -19.21
C GLN A 119 -0.09 14.18 -17.80
N SER A 120 -1.08 15.05 -17.65
CA SER A 120 -1.59 15.49 -16.34
C SER A 120 -2.16 14.30 -15.55
N LYS A 121 -2.97 13.45 -16.20
CA LYS A 121 -3.54 12.26 -15.54
C LYS A 121 -2.47 11.27 -15.09
N ILE A 122 -1.37 11.11 -15.84
CA ILE A 122 -0.22 10.30 -15.42
C ILE A 122 0.41 10.89 -14.16
N ALA A 123 0.64 12.21 -14.14
CA ALA A 123 1.19 12.89 -12.97
C ALA A 123 0.28 12.76 -11.72
N ASP A 124 -1.04 12.86 -11.90
CA ASP A 124 -2.01 12.66 -10.81
C ASP A 124 -1.93 11.23 -10.23
N ILE A 125 -1.81 10.21 -11.10
CA ILE A 125 -1.63 8.81 -10.69
C ILE A 125 -0.31 8.63 -9.92
N ASP A 126 0.79 9.22 -10.42
CA ASP A 126 2.10 9.13 -9.78
C ASP A 126 2.09 9.81 -8.40
N GLN A 127 1.49 10.99 -8.30
CA GLN A 127 1.32 11.70 -7.04
C GLN A 127 0.46 10.89 -6.06
N GLY A 128 -0.69 10.37 -6.50
CA GLY A 128 -1.57 9.55 -5.68
C GLY A 128 -0.90 8.26 -5.19
N SER A 129 -0.14 7.59 -6.06
CA SER A 129 0.62 6.38 -5.72
C SER A 129 1.70 6.66 -4.68
N ASN A 130 2.41 7.78 -4.80
CA ASN A 130 3.42 8.18 -3.81
C ASN A 130 2.78 8.55 -2.47
N GLN A 131 1.67 9.29 -2.49
CA GLN A 131 0.94 9.63 -1.28
C GLN A 131 0.43 8.36 -0.57
N TYR A 132 -0.15 7.42 -1.32
CA TYR A 132 -0.61 6.14 -0.78
C TYR A 132 0.52 5.36 -0.09
N LYS A 133 1.73 5.32 -0.68
CA LYS A 133 2.90 4.69 -0.05
C LYS A 133 3.30 5.38 1.25
N ILE A 134 3.23 6.72 1.30
CA ILE A 134 3.52 7.49 2.52
C ILE A 134 2.51 7.14 3.61
N ASP A 135 1.22 7.11 3.26
CA ASP A 135 0.13 6.82 4.20
C ASP A 135 0.27 5.41 4.79
N ILE A 136 0.50 4.39 3.94
CA ILE A 136 0.74 3.01 4.37
C ILE A 136 1.97 2.91 5.29
N ASN A 137 3.08 3.57 4.94
CA ASN A 137 4.25 3.60 5.81
C ASN A 137 3.97 4.28 7.16
N GLY A 138 3.17 5.36 7.16
CA GLY A 138 2.71 6.03 8.37
C GLY A 138 1.93 5.08 9.29
N VAL A 139 0.98 4.32 8.73
CA VAL A 139 0.22 3.29 9.46
C VAL A 139 1.15 2.22 10.04
N ILE A 140 2.10 1.70 9.26
CA ILE A 140 3.08 0.70 9.73
C ILE A 140 3.91 1.25 10.90
N ILE A 141 4.37 2.49 10.82
CA ILE A 141 5.12 3.14 11.89
C ILE A 141 4.27 3.27 13.16
N ALA A 142 2.99 3.65 13.02
CA ALA A 142 2.06 3.77 14.14
C ALA A 142 1.83 2.41 14.84
N ILE A 143 1.54 1.35 14.09
CA ILE A 143 1.38 -0.02 14.63
C ILE A 143 2.63 -0.44 15.41
N ARG A 144 3.82 -0.23 14.82
CA ARG A 144 5.09 -0.57 15.47
C ARG A 144 5.34 0.27 16.73
N LYS A 145 4.94 1.54 16.72
CA LYS A 145 5.06 2.42 17.90
C LYS A 145 4.18 1.92 19.04
N GLU A 146 2.94 1.55 18.76
CA GLU A 146 2.04 0.99 19.77
C GLU A 146 2.57 -0.33 20.34
N GLY A 147 3.07 -1.22 19.48
CA GLY A 147 3.71 -2.47 19.94
C GLY A 147 4.90 -2.23 20.86
N ARG A 148 5.72 -1.21 20.62
CA ARG A 148 6.82 -0.82 21.52
C ARG A 148 6.30 -0.26 22.85
N HIS A 149 5.25 0.56 22.81
CA HIS A 149 4.64 1.13 24.01
C HIS A 149 4.08 0.04 24.93
N LEU A 150 3.31 -0.91 24.36
CA LEU A 150 2.77 -2.04 25.11
C LEU A 150 3.88 -2.92 25.71
N LYS A 151 4.97 -3.15 24.97
CA LYS A 151 6.14 -3.86 25.49
C LYS A 151 6.76 -3.17 26.71
N ASP A 152 6.95 -1.85 26.65
CA ASP A 152 7.49 -1.07 27.77
C ASP A 152 6.61 -1.18 29.03
N LEU A 153 5.28 -1.19 28.86
CA LEU A 153 4.35 -1.42 29.98
C LEU A 153 4.49 -2.82 30.58
N ILE A 154 4.68 -3.84 29.74
CA ILE A 154 4.93 -5.22 30.19
C ILE A 154 6.25 -5.29 30.96
N ASP A 155 7.33 -4.75 30.39
CA ASP A 155 8.66 -4.77 31.00
C ASP A 155 8.65 -4.06 32.37
N LYS A 156 8.03 -2.87 32.47
CA LYS A 156 7.82 -2.17 33.75
C LYS A 156 7.04 -3.00 34.78
N LYS A 157 6.03 -3.73 34.33
CA LYS A 157 5.25 -4.59 35.23
C LYS A 157 6.07 -5.77 35.75
N VAL A 158 6.89 -6.38 34.88
CA VAL A 158 7.83 -7.44 35.26
C VAL A 158 8.82 -6.92 36.29
N GLU A 159 9.47 -5.77 36.04
CA GLU A 159 10.42 -5.16 36.97
C GLU A 159 9.79 -4.85 38.33
N SER A 160 8.57 -4.33 38.35
CA SER A 160 7.82 -4.03 39.57
C SER A 160 7.56 -5.30 40.41
N LEU A 161 7.14 -6.39 39.76
CA LEU A 161 6.89 -7.67 40.45
C LEU A 161 8.18 -8.26 41.02
N VAL A 162 9.26 -8.28 40.24
CA VAL A 162 10.57 -8.76 40.68
C VAL A 162 11.09 -7.94 41.85
N LYS A 163 10.98 -6.61 41.80
CA LYS A 163 11.36 -5.72 42.89
C LYS A 163 10.58 -6.03 44.17
N SER A 164 9.27 -6.20 44.07
CA SER A 164 8.43 -6.51 45.24
C SER A 164 8.82 -7.83 45.91
N VAL A 165 9.16 -8.87 45.12
CA VAL A 165 9.63 -10.15 45.65
C VAL A 165 10.97 -9.99 46.38
N LYS A 166 11.94 -9.30 45.77
CA LYS A 166 13.26 -9.05 46.37
C LYS A 166 13.20 -8.22 47.65
N GLU A 167 12.32 -7.22 47.71
CA GLU A 167 12.13 -6.42 48.93
C GLU A 167 11.55 -7.26 50.08
N LYS A 168 10.61 -8.16 49.79
CA LYS A 168 10.06 -9.07 50.79
C LYS A 168 11.09 -10.10 51.25
N GLU A 169 11.87 -10.64 50.32
CA GLU A 169 13.00 -11.53 50.63
C GLU A 169 14.00 -10.84 51.57
N ALA A 170 14.44 -9.63 51.25
CA ALA A 170 15.40 -8.88 52.07
C ALA A 170 14.88 -8.64 53.50
N LYS A 171 13.61 -8.23 53.63
CA LYS A 171 12.97 -8.03 54.96
C LYS A 171 12.91 -9.34 55.76
N ASN A 172 12.48 -10.43 55.12
CA ASN A 172 12.37 -11.73 55.78
C ASN A 172 13.76 -12.25 56.22
N LEU A 173 14.77 -12.14 55.36
CA LEU A 173 16.15 -12.52 55.70
C LEU A 173 16.71 -11.68 56.85
N GLN A 174 16.41 -10.37 56.89
CA GLN A 174 16.81 -9.50 57.99
C GLN A 174 16.15 -9.93 59.32
N SER A 175 14.86 -10.26 59.31
CA SER A 175 14.17 -10.78 60.50
C SER A 175 14.76 -12.11 60.96
N LEU A 176 15.02 -13.05 60.04
CA LEU A 176 15.65 -14.33 60.36
C LEU A 176 17.07 -14.14 60.94
N GLN A 177 17.84 -13.18 60.43
CA GLN A 177 19.16 -12.83 60.98
C GLN A 177 19.09 -12.24 62.39
N SER A 178 18.05 -11.47 62.73
CA SER A 178 17.85 -10.97 64.10
C SER A 178 17.57 -12.12 65.06
N ILE A 179 16.65 -13.02 64.67
CA ILE A 179 16.28 -14.18 65.48
C ILE A 179 17.48 -15.12 65.66
N ASP A 180 18.27 -15.37 64.60
CA ASP A 180 19.50 -16.17 64.70
C ASP A 180 20.50 -15.57 65.72
N LYS A 181 20.66 -14.24 65.75
CA LYS A 181 21.51 -13.57 66.75
C LYS A 181 20.96 -13.71 68.16
N GLU A 182 19.64 -13.57 68.34
CA GLU A 182 18.98 -13.74 69.64
C GLU A 182 19.16 -15.17 70.16
N ILE A 183 18.96 -16.17 69.31
CA ILE A 183 19.16 -17.60 69.63
C ILE A 183 20.62 -17.87 70.00
N LYS A 184 21.59 -17.37 69.22
CA LYS A 184 23.02 -17.52 69.53
C LYS A 184 23.37 -16.90 70.89
N THR A 185 22.85 -15.72 71.18
CA THR A 185 23.06 -15.03 72.46
C THR A 185 22.48 -15.82 73.63
N ALA A 186 21.26 -16.34 73.48
CA ALA A 186 20.62 -17.19 74.50
C ALA A 186 21.39 -18.50 74.71
N LEU A 187 21.88 -19.12 73.64
CA LEU A 187 22.70 -20.32 73.69
C LEU A 187 24.02 -20.09 74.43
N ASP A 188 24.70 -18.96 74.19
CA ASP A 188 25.95 -18.65 74.89
C ASP A 188 25.72 -18.37 76.38
N LYS A 189 24.63 -17.69 76.75
CA LYS A 189 24.20 -17.56 78.15
C LYS A 189 23.96 -18.92 78.80
N ALA A 190 23.26 -19.83 78.11
CA ALA A 190 22.99 -21.18 78.60
C ALA A 190 24.28 -22.01 78.79
N LYS A 191 25.25 -21.90 77.86
CA LYS A 191 26.57 -22.54 77.99
C LYS A 191 27.34 -22.02 79.19
N GLU A 192 27.30 -20.71 79.48
CA GLU A 192 27.95 -20.15 80.67
C GLU A 192 27.30 -20.69 81.95
N GLN A 193 25.96 -20.75 82.01
CA GLN A 193 25.26 -21.38 83.13
C GLN A 193 25.66 -22.87 83.30
N GLN A 194 25.83 -23.60 82.20
CA GLN A 194 26.31 -24.98 82.23
C GLN A 194 27.74 -25.10 82.79
N LYS A 195 28.63 -24.15 82.47
CA LYS A 195 29.99 -24.12 83.02
C LYS A 195 29.97 -23.83 84.52
N ILE A 196 29.22 -22.83 84.95
CA ILE A 196 29.03 -22.50 86.38
C ILE A 196 28.50 -23.72 87.15
N TYR A 197 27.55 -24.45 86.57
CA TYR A 197 27.04 -25.70 87.15
C TYR A 197 28.15 -26.74 87.38
N LYS A 198 29.02 -26.98 86.39
CA LYS A 198 30.14 -27.94 86.53
C LYS A 198 31.08 -27.56 87.67
N ASP A 199 31.36 -26.27 87.83
CA ASP A 199 32.22 -25.77 88.91
C ASP A 199 31.60 -25.98 90.31
N THR A 200 30.27 -26.17 90.41
CA THR A 200 29.63 -26.46 91.70
C THR A 200 29.89 -27.88 92.21
N GLN A 201 30.27 -28.83 91.35
CA GLN A 201 30.49 -30.23 91.74
C GLN A 201 31.63 -30.44 92.75
N GLY A 202 32.58 -29.49 92.82
CA GLY A 202 33.70 -29.54 93.77
C GLY A 202 33.42 -28.91 95.14
N ILE A 203 32.24 -28.29 95.35
CA ILE A 203 31.93 -27.54 96.57
C ILE A 203 31.47 -28.50 97.67
N LYS A 204 32.27 -28.63 98.74
CA LYS A 204 31.92 -29.46 99.92
C LYS A 204 31.05 -28.75 100.95
N ASP A 205 31.08 -27.41 100.98
CA ASP A 205 30.27 -26.58 101.87
C ASP A 205 28.82 -26.52 101.35
N THR A 206 27.93 -27.23 102.04
CA THR A 206 26.52 -27.41 101.65
C THR A 206 25.75 -26.10 101.57
N THR A 207 26.04 -25.14 102.46
CA THR A 207 25.38 -23.82 102.47
C THR A 207 25.77 -23.01 101.25
N LYS A 208 27.07 -22.98 100.92
CA LYS A 208 27.58 -22.28 99.72
C LYS A 208 27.08 -22.94 98.43
N LEU A 209 27.05 -24.27 98.39
CA LEU A 209 26.51 -25.02 97.25
C LEU A 209 25.03 -24.66 97.03
N PHE A 210 24.22 -24.69 98.08
CA PHE A 210 22.80 -24.36 98.00
C PHE A 210 22.56 -22.93 97.51
N GLN A 211 23.31 -21.95 98.02
CA GLN A 211 23.18 -20.56 97.58
C GLN A 211 23.53 -20.39 96.10
N LYS A 212 24.63 -21.02 95.64
CA LYS A 212 25.09 -20.92 94.25
C LYS A 212 24.14 -21.63 93.27
N LEU A 213 23.59 -22.78 93.65
CA LEU A 213 22.57 -23.49 92.86
C LEU A 213 21.25 -22.70 92.79
N LYS A 214 20.84 -22.05 93.88
CA LYS A 214 19.65 -21.18 93.89
C LYS A 214 19.81 -19.99 92.95
N GLN A 215 20.98 -19.37 92.94
CA GLN A 215 21.30 -18.27 92.03
C GLN A 215 21.34 -18.75 90.57
N LEU A 216 21.99 -19.89 90.30
CA LEU A 216 22.04 -20.50 88.98
C LEU A 216 20.63 -20.81 88.44
N LYS A 217 19.77 -21.39 89.28
CA LYS A 217 18.37 -21.68 88.93
C LYS A 217 17.63 -20.41 88.51
N SER A 218 17.77 -19.31 89.26
CA SER A 218 17.16 -18.04 88.91
C SER A 218 17.64 -17.46 87.57
N HIS A 219 18.91 -17.68 87.18
CA HIS A 219 19.40 -17.24 85.87
C HIS A 219 18.90 -18.13 84.73
N ILE A 220 18.75 -19.43 84.97
CA ILE A 220 18.16 -20.35 83.98
C ILE A 220 16.69 -20.01 83.74
N ASP A 221 15.94 -19.71 84.80
CA ASP A 221 14.52 -19.34 84.72
C ASP A 221 14.29 -18.01 83.94
N GLN A 222 15.35 -17.22 83.71
CA GLN A 222 15.31 -15.99 82.89
C GLN A 222 15.63 -16.23 81.40
N ILE A 223 15.99 -17.46 81.00
CA ILE A 223 16.19 -17.79 79.59
C ILE A 223 14.82 -17.97 78.94
N GLU A 224 14.37 -16.93 78.25
CA GLU A 224 13.10 -16.95 77.53
C GLU A 224 13.13 -17.91 76.33
N GLU A 225 11.97 -18.53 76.05
CA GLU A 225 11.78 -19.34 74.85
C GLU A 225 11.70 -18.43 73.61
N ILE A 226 12.52 -18.72 72.59
CA ILE A 226 12.55 -17.95 71.34
C ILE A 226 11.79 -18.72 70.26
N LEU A 227 10.74 -18.10 69.72
CA LEU A 227 9.94 -18.68 68.65
C LEU A 227 10.61 -18.47 67.29
N VAL A 228 10.82 -19.57 66.55
CA VAL A 228 11.30 -19.53 65.16
C VAL A 228 10.11 -19.55 64.21
N PRO A 229 9.95 -18.54 63.32
CA PRO A 229 8.84 -18.50 62.38
C PRO A 229 8.98 -19.58 61.30
N ILE A 230 7.85 -20.23 60.96
CA ILE A 230 7.77 -21.14 59.82
C ILE A 230 7.64 -20.30 58.55
N MET A 231 8.65 -20.37 57.67
CA MET A 231 8.64 -19.64 56.41
C MET A 231 7.77 -20.37 55.37
N PRO A 232 6.75 -19.72 54.79
CA PRO A 232 5.92 -20.34 53.75
C PRO A 232 6.67 -20.45 52.42
N SER A 233 6.34 -21.46 51.62
CA SER A 233 6.87 -21.61 50.26
C SER A 233 6.38 -20.49 49.34
N VAL A 234 7.28 -19.86 48.59
CA VAL A 234 6.93 -18.85 47.58
C VAL A 234 6.53 -19.54 46.28
N LYS A 235 5.37 -19.17 45.70
CA LYS A 235 4.86 -19.72 44.43
C LYS A 235 4.43 -18.57 43.50
N TYR A 236 4.58 -18.77 42.20
CA TYR A 236 4.06 -17.89 41.16
C TYR A 236 2.98 -18.63 40.35
N ALA A 237 1.84 -17.98 40.14
CA ALA A 237 0.76 -18.50 39.31
C ALA A 237 0.57 -17.55 38.14
N GLU A 238 0.86 -18.03 36.94
CA GLU A 238 0.68 -17.26 35.71
C GLU A 238 -0.78 -17.23 35.26
N GLN A 239 -1.17 -16.18 34.55
CA GLN A 239 -2.43 -16.11 33.85
C GLN A 239 -2.21 -16.40 32.37
N LYS A 240 -3.06 -17.24 31.78
CA LYS A 240 -3.06 -17.50 30.33
C LYS A 240 -3.73 -16.34 29.61
N VAL A 241 -3.08 -15.81 28.57
CA VAL A 241 -3.62 -14.76 27.71
C VAL A 241 -3.82 -15.34 26.31
N GLY A 242 -5.03 -15.17 25.76
CA GLY A 242 -5.38 -15.59 24.41
C GLY A 242 -5.08 -14.53 23.35
N GLU A 243 -5.13 -14.93 22.07
CA GLU A 243 -4.93 -13.99 20.96
C GLU A 243 -5.99 -12.89 20.90
N SER A 244 -7.22 -13.18 21.33
CA SER A 244 -8.32 -12.19 21.36
C SER A 244 -8.04 -11.03 22.28
N GLU A 245 -7.41 -11.29 23.43
CA GLU A 245 -7.03 -10.30 24.43
C GLU A 245 -5.89 -9.44 23.90
N ILE A 246 -4.92 -10.05 23.20
CA ILE A 246 -3.81 -9.31 22.56
C ILE A 246 -4.35 -8.38 21.46
N LYS A 247 -5.29 -8.86 20.63
CA LYS A 247 -5.92 -8.03 19.57
C LYS A 247 -6.58 -6.77 20.13
N LYS A 248 -7.25 -6.87 21.29
CA LYS A 248 -7.89 -5.73 21.97
C LYS A 248 -6.92 -4.65 22.46
N LEU A 249 -5.62 -4.95 22.55
CA LEU A 249 -4.60 -3.97 22.93
C LEU A 249 -4.20 -3.07 21.75
N PHE A 250 -4.50 -3.48 20.52
CA PHE A 250 -4.24 -2.72 19.31
C PHE A 250 -5.53 -2.09 18.76
N GLY A 251 -5.37 -1.02 17.99
CA GLY A 251 -6.48 -0.45 17.23
C GLY A 251 -6.84 -1.29 16.00
N GLU A 252 -7.88 -0.85 15.31
CA GLU A 252 -8.35 -1.46 14.05
C GLU A 252 -7.84 -0.66 12.84
N LEU A 253 -7.69 -1.34 11.70
CA LEU A 253 -7.35 -0.72 10.43
C LEU A 253 -8.62 -0.25 9.72
N PHE A 254 -8.59 0.96 9.16
CA PHE A 254 -9.72 1.57 8.49
C PHE A 254 -9.28 2.35 7.26
N LEU A 255 -10.14 2.37 6.23
CA LEU A 255 -10.04 3.22 5.06
C LEU A 255 -10.61 4.62 5.35
N GLY A 256 -9.78 5.66 5.28
CA GLY A 256 -10.21 7.04 5.49
C GLY A 256 -9.76 7.95 4.35
N ASN A 257 -10.60 8.90 3.96
CA ASN A 257 -10.29 9.89 2.92
C ASN A 257 -9.81 11.23 3.53
N THR A 258 -9.68 11.31 4.86
CA THR A 258 -9.30 12.52 5.59
C THR A 258 -8.20 12.21 6.61
N SER A 259 -7.23 13.11 6.73
CA SER A 259 -6.06 13.05 7.61
C SER A 259 -6.37 13.17 9.12
N THR A 260 -7.63 13.02 9.52
CA THR A 260 -8.09 13.10 10.92
C THR A 260 -8.75 11.79 11.37
N PRO A 261 -8.29 11.17 12.47
CA PRO A 261 -8.83 9.91 13.01
C PRO A 261 -10.28 9.99 13.54
N ALA A 262 -10.92 11.15 13.52
CA ALA A 262 -12.18 11.41 14.22
C ALA A 262 -13.45 11.12 13.38
N ALA A 263 -13.31 10.77 12.10
CA ALA A 263 -14.45 10.44 11.24
C ALA A 263 -14.43 8.96 10.86
N LEU A 264 -14.97 8.11 11.75
CA LEU A 264 -15.26 6.69 11.52
C LEU A 264 -16.32 6.45 10.40
N SER A 265 -16.66 7.44 9.58
CA SER A 265 -17.81 7.40 8.68
C SER A 265 -17.51 7.00 7.23
N ASN A 266 -16.26 6.87 6.81
CA ASN A 266 -15.92 6.65 5.39
C ASN A 266 -15.53 5.21 5.01
N THR A 267 -15.49 4.29 5.97
CA THR A 267 -15.27 2.85 5.71
C THR A 267 -16.54 2.06 5.47
N THR A 268 -17.69 2.60 5.85
CA THR A 268 -18.98 1.90 5.74
C THR A 268 -19.63 2.29 4.43
N CYS A 269 -20.18 1.31 3.72
CA CYS A 269 -20.83 1.52 2.45
C CYS A 269 -22.01 2.49 2.62
N SER A 270 -21.95 3.61 1.89
CA SER A 270 -22.95 4.68 1.96
C SER A 270 -24.35 4.29 1.44
N MET A 271 -24.48 3.09 0.87
CA MET A 271 -25.76 2.56 0.38
C MET A 271 -26.51 1.76 1.44
N CYS A 272 -25.83 0.80 2.07
CA CYS A 272 -26.45 -0.04 3.10
C CYS A 272 -26.20 0.43 4.53
N LEU A 273 -25.21 1.30 4.75
CA LEU A 273 -24.78 1.78 6.08
C LEU A 273 -24.43 0.66 7.07
N ASP A 274 -24.09 -0.52 6.54
CA ASP A 274 -23.91 -1.75 7.32
C ASP A 274 -22.55 -2.39 6.99
N ARG A 275 -22.32 -2.72 5.72
CA ARG A 275 -21.10 -3.40 5.28
C ARG A 275 -19.95 -2.42 5.03
N GLN A 276 -18.71 -2.87 5.23
CA GLN A 276 -17.52 -2.11 4.84
C GLN A 276 -17.38 -1.99 3.33
N VAL A 277 -16.73 -0.92 2.87
CA VAL A 277 -16.36 -0.76 1.46
C VAL A 277 -15.22 -1.70 1.09
N ASP A 278 -15.42 -2.50 0.04
CA ASP A 278 -14.45 -3.50 -0.44
C ASP A 278 -14.33 -3.51 -1.98
N VAL A 279 -15.00 -2.59 -2.67
CA VAL A 279 -14.90 -2.40 -4.12
C VAL A 279 -14.93 -0.92 -4.50
N TRP A 280 -14.47 -0.62 -5.71
CA TRP A 280 -14.60 0.70 -6.35
C TRP A 280 -15.15 0.58 -7.78
N LEU A 281 -15.92 1.59 -8.19
CA LEU A 281 -16.70 1.59 -9.42
C LEU A 281 -15.97 2.30 -10.57
N MET A 282 -15.82 1.61 -11.70
CA MET A 282 -15.23 2.18 -12.91
C MET A 282 -16.26 2.98 -13.73
N PRO A 283 -15.88 4.12 -14.33
CA PRO A 283 -14.58 4.81 -14.21
C PRO A 283 -14.51 5.83 -13.07
N CYS A 284 -15.57 5.99 -12.27
CA CYS A 284 -15.70 7.13 -11.35
C CYS A 284 -14.87 7.05 -10.06
N GLY A 285 -14.36 5.87 -9.68
CA GLY A 285 -13.55 5.69 -8.47
C GLY A 285 -14.32 5.62 -7.15
N HIS A 286 -15.63 5.89 -7.12
CA HIS A 286 -16.41 5.80 -5.88
C HIS A 286 -16.46 4.38 -5.32
N THR A 287 -16.38 4.27 -4.00
CA THR A 287 -16.37 3.01 -3.27
C THR A 287 -17.76 2.58 -2.80
N ALA A 288 -17.95 1.27 -2.66
CA ALA A 288 -19.15 0.64 -2.11
C ALA A 288 -18.80 -0.75 -1.54
N CYS A 289 -19.76 -1.42 -0.92
CA CYS A 289 -19.62 -2.86 -0.68
C CYS A 289 -19.96 -3.64 -1.95
N GLU A 290 -19.38 -4.82 -2.13
CA GLU A 290 -19.51 -5.65 -3.33
C GLU A 290 -20.97 -5.96 -3.65
N GLN A 291 -21.77 -6.26 -2.63
CA GLN A 291 -23.18 -6.60 -2.81
C GLN A 291 -23.98 -5.43 -3.39
N ASP A 292 -23.77 -4.21 -2.88
CA ASP A 292 -24.48 -3.02 -3.37
C ASP A 292 -23.95 -2.59 -4.74
N ALA A 293 -22.65 -2.73 -4.98
CA ALA A 293 -22.04 -2.45 -6.28
C ALA A 293 -22.58 -3.37 -7.37
N GLN A 294 -22.66 -4.67 -7.11
CA GLN A 294 -23.28 -5.65 -8.04
C GLN A 294 -24.76 -5.33 -8.26
N GLY A 295 -25.48 -4.93 -7.21
CA GLY A 295 -26.86 -4.47 -7.30
C GLY A 295 -27.04 -3.24 -8.21
N LEU A 296 -26.14 -2.26 -8.13
CA LEU A 296 -26.13 -1.10 -9.03
C LEU A 296 -25.91 -1.52 -10.49
N GLN A 297 -24.95 -2.40 -10.74
CA GLN A 297 -24.63 -2.87 -12.09
C GLN A 297 -25.80 -3.60 -12.75
N MET A 298 -26.57 -4.38 -11.98
CA MET A 298 -27.74 -5.12 -12.48
C MET A 298 -28.99 -4.26 -12.71
N ARG A 299 -29.18 -3.17 -11.96
CA ARG A 299 -30.42 -2.35 -12.02
C ARG A 299 -30.34 -1.19 -13.02
N ASP A 300 -29.48 -0.21 -12.73
CA ASP A 300 -29.37 1.06 -13.49
C ASP A 300 -28.00 1.18 -14.17
N ASN A 301 -27.04 0.35 -13.77
CA ASN A 301 -25.66 0.38 -14.21
C ASN A 301 -25.04 1.78 -14.11
N ARG A 302 -25.40 2.53 -13.06
CA ARG A 302 -24.92 3.88 -12.75
C ARG A 302 -24.49 3.98 -11.29
N CYS A 303 -23.43 4.75 -11.05
CA CYS A 303 -22.96 5.05 -9.70
C CYS A 303 -24.04 5.82 -8.92
N HIS A 304 -24.30 5.44 -7.67
CA HIS A 304 -25.27 6.12 -6.81
C HIS A 304 -24.85 7.54 -6.42
N VAL A 305 -23.54 7.80 -6.34
CA VAL A 305 -22.98 9.13 -5.99
C VAL A 305 -23.02 10.08 -7.17
N CYS A 306 -22.41 9.72 -8.31
CA CYS A 306 -22.19 10.65 -9.42
C CYS A 306 -23.00 10.34 -10.69
N ARG A 307 -23.81 9.28 -10.69
CA ARG A 307 -24.69 8.86 -11.81
C ARG A 307 -23.97 8.51 -13.12
N VAL A 308 -22.63 8.44 -13.10
CA VAL A 308 -21.81 7.95 -14.21
C VAL A 308 -22.08 6.46 -14.44
N LYS A 309 -22.13 6.04 -15.72
CA LYS A 309 -22.33 4.65 -16.10
C LYS A 309 -21.18 3.78 -15.59
N ILE A 310 -21.53 2.69 -14.91
CA ILE A 310 -20.56 1.73 -14.39
C ILE A 310 -20.13 0.82 -15.55
N THR A 311 -18.82 0.73 -15.76
CA THR A 311 -18.23 -0.16 -16.79
C THR A 311 -17.55 -1.38 -16.17
N GLY A 312 -17.30 -1.35 -14.87
CA GLY A 312 -16.66 -2.43 -14.12
C GLY A 312 -16.67 -2.17 -12.62
N ILE A 313 -16.46 -3.22 -11.85
CA ILE A 313 -16.34 -3.20 -10.40
C ILE A 313 -15.01 -3.89 -10.08
N ASN A 314 -14.13 -3.18 -9.38
CA ASN A 314 -12.83 -3.69 -8.99
C ASN A 314 -12.77 -3.88 -7.48
N LYS A 315 -12.14 -4.96 -7.03
CA LYS A 315 -11.87 -5.17 -5.61
C LYS A 315 -10.93 -4.09 -5.08
N LEU A 316 -11.25 -3.61 -3.89
CA LEU A 316 -10.39 -2.76 -3.08
C LEU A 316 -9.62 -3.68 -2.15
N CYS A 317 -8.31 -3.83 -2.37
CA CYS A 317 -7.46 -4.66 -1.54
C CYS A 317 -6.89 -3.81 -0.40
N PHE A 318 -7.09 -4.25 0.84
CA PHE A 318 -6.49 -3.66 2.04
C PHE A 318 -6.05 -4.77 3.00
#